data_AF-A0A7V8YSB2-F1
#
_entry.id   AF-A0A7V8YSB2-F1
#
_cell.length_a   1.000
_cell.length_b   1.000
_cell.length_c   1.000
_cell.angle_alpha   90.00
_cell.angle_beta   90.00
_cell.angle_gamma   90.00
#
_symmetry.space_group_name_H-M   'P 1'
#
loop_
_entity.id
_entity.type
_entity.pdbx_description
1 polymer ?
#
loop_
_entity_poly.entity_id
_entity_poly.type
_entity_poly.pdbx_seq_one_letter_code
_entity_poly.pdbx_strand_id
1 'polypeptide(L)' 'MKILPVIVLLVAVAVAGCGSKDEAASPTATGPATTLESGSGPDISGTGLDGEALSVADFRGKPVFVNVWSSW' A
#
# COMPACT_ATOMS: atom_id res chain seq x y z
N MET A 1 3.08 15.19 -41.95
CA MET A 1 1.97 14.20 -41.93
C MET A 1 2.36 12.79 -41.45
N LYS A 2 3.64 12.35 -41.46
CA LYS A 2 4.04 11.01 -40.94
C LYS A 2 4.12 10.88 -39.40
N ILE A 3 4.14 11.99 -38.67
CA ILE A 3 4.22 12.00 -37.19
C ILE A 3 2.86 11.81 -36.50
N LEU A 4 1.76 12.07 -37.22
CA LEU A 4 0.40 11.95 -36.71
C LEU A 4 0.03 10.51 -36.28
N PRO A 5 0.32 9.45 -37.06
CA PRO A 5 -0.01 8.07 -36.64
C PRO A 5 0.79 7.62 -35.40
N VAL A 6 2.03 8.11 -35.23
CA VAL A 6 2.87 7.76 -34.08
C VAL A 6 2.32 8.35 -32.79
N ILE A 7 1.84 9.61 -32.85
CA ILE A 7 1.21 10.28 -31.71
C ILE A 7 -0.10 9.58 -31.33
N VAL A 8 -0.94 9.21 -32.30
CA VAL A 8 -2.19 8.49 -32.05
C VAL A 8 -1.93 7.12 -31.40
N LEU A 9 -0.90 6.40 -31.86
CA LEU A 9 -0.51 5.11 -31.28
C LEU A 9 -0.03 5.26 -29.83
N LEU A 10 0.80 6.27 -29.53
CA LEU A 10 1.29 6.53 -28.17
C LEU A 10 0.15 6.90 -27.21
N VAL A 11 -0.81 7.70 -27.66
CA VAL A 11 -1.98 8.07 -26.85
C VAL A 11 -2.86 6.85 -26.57
N ALA A 12 -3.08 5.99 -27.57
CA ALA A 12 -3.87 4.77 -27.38
C ALA A 12 -3.24 3.81 -26.33
N VAL A 13 -1.91 3.67 -26.35
CA VAL A 13 -1.18 2.85 -25.35
C VAL A 13 -1.29 3.45 -23.95
N ALA A 14 -1.24 4.79 -23.81
CA ALA A 14 -1.35 5.45 -22.51
C ALA A 14 -2.74 5.28 -21.86
N VAL A 15 -3.81 5.21 -22.66
CA VAL A 15 -5.19 5.09 -22.14
C VAL A 15 -5.57 3.64 -21.81
N ALA A 16 -4.94 2.66 -22.44
CA ALA A 16 -5.18 1.23 -22.18
C ALA A 16 -4.70 0.75 -20.79
N GLY A 17 -3.85 1.54 -20.10
CA GLY A 17 -3.37 1.23 -18.75
C GLY A 17 -4.29 1.66 -17.60
N CYS A 18 -5.42 2.31 -17.89
CA CYS A 18 -6.32 2.87 -16.87
C CYS A 18 -7.59 2.02 -16.63
N GLY A 19 -7.64 0.79 -17.12
CA GLY A 19 -8.77 -0.13 -16.98
C GLY A 19 -8.47 -1.30 -16.04
N SER A 20 -9.42 -1.55 -15.12
CA SER A 20 -9.49 -2.67 -14.18
C SER A 20 -8.79 -2.48 -12.83
N LYS A 21 -9.38 -1.63 -11.98
CA LYS A 21 -9.44 -1.94 -10.55
C LYS A 21 -10.58 -2.94 -10.35
N ASP A 22 -10.26 -4.23 -10.43
CA ASP A 22 -11.11 -5.25 -9.84
C ASP A 22 -11.04 -5.06 -8.32
N GLU A 23 -12.00 -4.29 -7.79
CA GLU A 23 -12.21 -4.14 -6.36
C GLU A 23 -12.80 -5.45 -5.85
N ALA A 24 -11.92 -6.45 -5.65
CA ALA A 24 -12.26 -7.62 -4.89
C ALA A 24 -12.66 -7.14 -3.49
N ALA A 25 -13.95 -7.15 -3.20
CA ALA A 25 -14.51 -6.75 -1.93
C ALA A 25 -13.76 -7.49 -0.81
N SER A 26 -13.01 -6.73 -0.01
CA SER A 26 -12.41 -7.29 1.19
C SER A 26 -13.51 -7.82 2.11
N PRO A 27 -13.32 -9.01 2.72
CA PRO A 27 -14.28 -9.52 3.67
C PRO A 27 -14.45 -8.49 4.80
N THR A 28 -15.66 -7.99 4.97
CA THR A 28 -16.02 -7.15 6.12
C THR A 28 -15.93 -8.04 7.36
N ALA A 29 -15.05 -7.70 8.29
CA ALA A 29 -14.94 -8.40 9.56
C ALA A 29 -16.20 -8.14 10.40
N THR A 30 -17.11 -9.11 10.46
CA THR A 30 -18.39 -9.04 11.23
C THR A 30 -18.19 -9.43 12.72
N GLY A 31 -16.98 -9.38 13.24
CA GLY A 31 -16.70 -9.68 14.65
C GLY A 31 -17.01 -8.49 15.57
N PRO A 32 -17.30 -8.72 16.87
CA PRO A 32 -17.32 -7.65 17.85
C PRO A 32 -15.98 -6.90 17.79
N ALA A 33 -16.01 -5.61 17.46
CA ALA A 33 -14.85 -4.75 17.54
C ALA A 33 -14.54 -4.56 19.03
N THR A 34 -13.66 -5.40 19.58
CA THR A 34 -13.06 -5.12 20.88
C THR A 34 -12.35 -3.78 20.73
N THR A 35 -12.92 -2.74 21.34
CA THR A 35 -12.24 -1.46 21.46
C THR A 35 -11.04 -1.71 22.35
N LEU A 36 -9.86 -1.88 21.73
CA LEU A 36 -8.63 -1.81 22.49
C LEU A 36 -8.56 -0.39 23.05
N GLU A 37 -8.37 -0.29 24.37
CA GLU A 37 -7.93 0.95 24.99
C GLU A 37 -6.79 1.50 24.13
N SER A 38 -6.85 2.79 23.80
CA SER A 38 -5.83 3.48 23.01
C SER A 38 -4.54 3.63 23.83
N GLY A 39 -3.89 2.49 24.09
CA GLY A 39 -2.54 2.41 24.60
C GLY A 39 -1.54 2.63 23.46
N SER A 40 -0.31 3.00 23.81
CA SER A 40 0.77 3.02 22.83
C SER A 40 0.92 1.61 22.27
N GLY A 41 0.79 1.46 20.94
CA GLY A 41 1.12 0.20 20.27
C GLY A 41 2.55 -0.25 20.60
N PRO A 42 2.93 -1.49 20.27
CA PRO A 42 4.27 -1.99 20.53
C PRO A 42 5.32 -1.03 19.97
N ASP A 43 6.37 -0.76 20.76
CA ASP A 43 7.50 0.05 20.33
C ASP A 43 8.38 -0.79 19.40
N ILE A 44 8.13 -0.63 18.10
CA ILE A 44 8.86 -1.32 17.03
C ILE A 44 9.65 -0.25 16.28
N SER A 45 10.96 -0.32 16.42
CA SER A 45 11.91 0.54 15.73
C SER A 45 13.14 -0.25 15.30
N GLY A 46 13.82 0.24 14.28
CA GLY A 46 15.04 -0.38 13.77
C GLY A 46 15.61 0.38 12.57
N THR A 47 16.51 -0.29 11.87
CA THR A 47 17.07 0.19 10.60
C THR A 47 16.34 -0.47 9.43
N GLY A 48 15.88 0.35 8.48
CA GLY A 48 15.25 -0.10 7.25
C GLY A 48 16.23 -0.78 6.30
N LEU A 49 15.69 -1.34 5.21
CA LEU A 49 16.49 -2.02 4.18
C LEU A 49 17.36 -1.05 3.37
N ASP A 50 17.02 0.23 3.39
CA ASP A 50 17.76 1.36 2.82
C ASP A 50 18.83 1.93 3.78
N GLY A 51 18.90 1.43 5.02
CA GLY A 51 19.81 1.91 6.04
C GLY A 51 19.28 3.10 6.85
N GLU A 52 18.06 3.57 6.58
CA GLU A 52 17.45 4.69 7.32
C GLU A 52 16.80 4.20 8.63
N ALA A 53 16.60 5.11 9.59
CA ALA A 53 15.83 4.79 10.78
C ALA A 53 14.35 4.60 10.43
N LEU A 54 13.73 3.55 10.98
CA LEU A 54 12.33 3.24 10.77
C LEU A 54 11.64 3.00 12.12
N SER A 55 10.53 3.68 12.38
CA SER A 55 9.66 3.41 13.52
C SER A 55 8.21 3.23 13.08
N VAL A 56 7.51 2.26 13.69
CA VAL A 56 6.05 2.14 13.50
C VAL A 56 5.31 3.37 14.04
N ALA A 57 5.90 4.10 14.99
CA ALA A 57 5.33 5.35 15.52
C ALA A 57 5.20 6.44 14.45
N ASP A 58 6.03 6.42 13.40
CA ASP A 58 5.97 7.40 12.30
C ASP A 58 4.69 7.27 11.48
N PHE A 59 3.97 6.14 11.61
CA PHE A 59 2.73 5.83 10.90
C PHE A 59 1.46 5.99 11.76
N ARG A 60 1.55 6.66 12.92
CA ARG A 60 0.38 6.92 13.79
C ARG A 60 -0.78 7.55 13.00
N GLY A 61 -2.00 7.06 13.25
CA GLY A 61 -3.21 7.52 12.55
C GLY A 61 -3.41 6.92 11.15
N LYS A 62 -2.49 6.08 10.69
CA LYS A 62 -2.64 5.30 9.45
C LYS A 62 -2.81 3.82 9.79
N PRO A 63 -3.74 3.10 9.14
CA PRO A 63 -3.76 1.65 9.21
C PRO A 63 -2.44 1.08 8.68
N VAL A 64 -1.78 0.22 9.45
CA VAL A 64 -0.53 -0.44 9.08
C VAL A 64 -0.64 -1.94 9.29
N PHE A 65 0.01 -2.71 8.42
CA PHE A 65 0.14 -4.15 8.54
C PHE A 65 1.60 -4.49 8.85
N VAL A 66 1.83 -5.17 9.97
CA VAL A 66 3.17 -5.61 10.37
C VAL A 66 3.33 -7.08 10.01
N ASN A 67 4.26 -7.37 9.10
CA ASN A 67 4.62 -8.73 8.69
C ASN A 67 5.92 -9.17 9.38
N VAL A 68 5.83 -10.13 10.30
CA VAL A 68 6.99 -10.72 10.99
C VAL A 68 7.40 -12.00 10.27
N TRP A 69 8.61 -12.01 9.71
CA TRP A 69 9.10 -13.12 8.89
C TRP A 69 10.62 -13.32 9.05
N SER A 70 11.14 -14.42 8.52
CA SER A 70 12.56 -14.71 8.43
C SER A 70 12.84 -15.60 7.21
N SER A 71 14.06 -15.57 6.68
CA SER A 71 14.42 -16.15 5.36
C SER A 71 14.91 -17.60 5.38
N TRP A 72 15.12 -18.14 6.58
CA TRP A 72 15.57 -19.51 6.84
C TRP A 72 14.52 -20.59 6.52
#